data_AF-A0A956JXE7-F1
#
_entry.id   AF-A0A956JXE7-F1
#
_cell.length_a   1.000
_cell.length_b   1.000
_cell.length_c   1.000
_cell.angle_alpha   90.00
_cell.angle_beta   90.00
_cell.angle_gamma   90.00
#
_symmetry.space_group_name_H-M   'P 1'
#
loop_
_entity.id
_entity.type
_entity.pdbx_description
1 polymer ?
#
loop_
_entity_poly.entity_id
_entity_poly.type
_entity_poly.pdbx_seq_one_letter_code
_entity_poly.pdbx_strand_id
1 'polypeptide(L)'
;MSRGSFVLACVLLVACNKAGGDGATGQGKERGACYGNGTCDDGLQCMSEVCVRPPPADCAPVAEKLASYRLGNYAPRDERAKVVGELTAQCQAAKLTVDEGACIVKAQSRYDVAKCPRPLLEELVADGDGCQVAAATVTRVLLQELGQGGDPARVEALRPKLEAALADSCVSDLWPEEAKRCITGATSSRDMSRCEKVFPRDLGDRIGQRIKPLLEELTRAMM
;
A
#
# COMPACT_ATOMS: atom_id res chain seq x y z
N MET A 1 -5.76 -37.44 90.50
CA MET A 1 -4.57 -37.39 89.62
C MET A 1 -5.05 -37.15 88.21
N SER A 2 -4.73 -35.98 87.67
CA SER A 2 -5.33 -35.39 86.47
C SER A 2 -4.35 -35.43 85.30
N ARG A 3 -4.89 -35.73 84.11
CA ARG A 3 -4.52 -35.17 82.77
C ARG A 3 -3.15 -35.59 82.21
N GLY A 4 -2.99 -35.86 80.91
CA GLY A 4 -3.92 -35.71 79.80
C GLY A 4 -3.36 -36.31 78.51
N SER A 5 -4.27 -36.76 77.66
CA SER A 5 -4.02 -37.21 76.29
C SER A 5 -3.93 -36.00 75.36
N PHE A 6 -2.77 -35.80 74.72
CA PHE A 6 -2.62 -34.86 73.61
C PHE A 6 -3.08 -35.56 72.32
N VAL A 7 -4.23 -35.14 71.81
CA VAL A 7 -4.74 -35.50 70.48
C VAL A 7 -4.07 -34.56 69.47
N LEU A 8 -3.14 -35.11 68.68
CA LEU A 8 -2.49 -34.42 67.58
C LEU A 8 -3.42 -34.45 66.35
N ALA A 9 -4.15 -33.36 66.13
CA ALA A 9 -4.99 -33.17 64.95
C ALA A 9 -4.15 -32.71 63.76
N CYS A 10 -3.87 -33.62 62.82
CA CYS A 10 -3.33 -33.28 61.51
C CYS A 10 -4.42 -32.60 60.65
N VAL A 11 -4.36 -31.27 60.55
CA VAL A 11 -5.15 -30.49 59.60
C VAL A 11 -4.52 -30.62 58.21
N LEU A 12 -5.11 -31.46 57.37
CA LEU A 12 -4.82 -31.55 55.94
C LEU A 12 -5.40 -30.32 55.23
N LEU A 13 -4.57 -29.31 55.01
CA LEU A 13 -4.85 -28.21 54.08
C LEU A 13 -4.81 -28.76 52.65
N VAL A 14 -5.98 -29.10 52.12
CA VAL A 14 -6.18 -29.34 50.68
C VAL A 14 -6.02 -28.01 49.96
N ALA A 15 -4.80 -27.74 49.50
CA ALA A 15 -4.51 -26.64 48.59
C ALA A 15 -5.16 -26.93 47.24
N CYS A 16 -6.31 -26.31 46.97
CA CYS A 16 -6.84 -26.15 45.63
C CYS A 16 -5.88 -25.30 44.79
N ASN A 17 -4.80 -25.91 44.29
CA ASN A 17 -4.08 -25.41 43.12
C ASN A 17 -5.01 -25.59 41.92
N LYS A 18 -5.96 -24.66 41.77
CA LYS A 18 -6.68 -24.48 40.53
C LYS A 18 -5.64 -24.00 39.54
N ALA A 19 -5.07 -24.94 38.79
CA ALA A 19 -4.36 -24.68 37.55
C ALA A 19 -5.28 -23.80 36.72
N GLY A 20 -5.07 -22.48 36.81
CA GLY A 20 -5.74 -21.49 36.00
C GLY A 20 -5.27 -21.75 34.58
N GLY A 21 -6.09 -22.48 33.83
CA GLY A 21 -5.74 -22.95 32.51
C GLY A 21 -5.27 -21.78 31.64
N ASP A 22 -4.07 -21.90 31.07
CA ASP A 22 -3.82 -22.29 29.66
C ASP A 22 -4.83 -21.84 28.60
N GLY A 23 -5.58 -20.78 28.89
CA GLY A 23 -6.20 -19.91 27.90
C GLY A 23 -5.26 -18.75 27.53
N ALA A 24 -3.94 -18.90 27.74
CA ALA A 24 -2.95 -17.98 27.22
C ALA A 24 -3.02 -18.05 25.70
N THR A 25 -3.89 -17.23 25.12
CA THR A 25 -3.92 -16.91 23.70
C THR A 25 -2.47 -16.60 23.32
N GLY A 26 -1.89 -17.45 22.47
CA GLY A 26 -0.47 -17.39 22.15
C GLY A 26 -0.02 -15.98 21.80
N GLN A 27 1.24 -15.65 22.06
CA GLN A 27 1.79 -14.33 21.74
C GLN A 27 1.45 -13.92 20.29
N GLY A 28 0.98 -12.69 20.11
CA GLY A 28 0.52 -12.15 18.84
C GLY A 28 -0.96 -12.39 18.53
N LYS A 29 -1.62 -13.36 19.19
CA LYS A 29 -3.02 -13.74 18.93
C LYS A 29 -3.99 -12.79 19.63
N GLU A 30 -5.24 -12.74 19.16
CA GLU A 30 -6.28 -11.91 19.77
C GLU A 30 -6.42 -12.17 21.28
N ARG A 31 -6.35 -11.09 22.07
CA ARG A 31 -6.29 -11.05 23.55
C ARG A 31 -5.01 -11.63 24.19
N GLY A 32 -4.04 -12.04 23.39
CA GLY A 32 -2.70 -12.45 23.83
C GLY A 32 -1.74 -11.28 23.99
N ALA A 33 -0.56 -11.57 24.53
CA ALA A 33 0.53 -10.60 24.63
C ALA A 33 1.03 -10.20 23.24
N CYS A 34 1.44 -8.96 23.06
CA CYS A 34 2.10 -8.53 21.83
C CYS A 34 3.44 -9.25 21.61
N TYR A 35 3.89 -9.28 20.37
CA TYR A 35 5.27 -9.64 20.07
C TYR A 35 6.24 -8.62 20.69
N GLY A 36 7.48 -9.03 20.96
CA GLY A 36 8.49 -8.15 21.57
C GLY A 36 8.88 -6.92 20.73
N ASN A 37 8.42 -6.84 19.48
CA ASN A 37 8.56 -5.67 18.59
C ASN A 37 7.33 -4.74 18.64
N GLY A 38 6.35 -5.00 19.51
CA GLY A 38 5.11 -4.22 19.61
C GLY A 38 4.09 -4.49 18.49
N THR A 39 4.19 -5.61 17.78
CA THR A 39 3.20 -6.00 16.75
C THR A 39 2.37 -7.21 17.19
N CYS A 40 1.37 -7.55 16.38
CA CYS A 40 0.47 -8.69 16.58
C CYS A 40 0.31 -9.46 15.25
N ASP A 41 -0.44 -10.55 15.26
CA ASP A 41 -0.86 -11.24 14.03
C ASP A 41 -1.68 -10.30 13.11
N ASP A 42 -1.80 -10.68 11.84
CA ASP A 42 -2.48 -9.90 10.80
C ASP A 42 -3.88 -9.42 11.23
N GLY A 43 -4.10 -8.12 11.06
CA GLY A 43 -5.37 -7.47 11.39
C GLY A 43 -5.58 -7.16 12.88
N LEU A 44 -4.58 -7.37 13.73
CA LEU A 44 -4.59 -6.99 15.14
C LEU A 44 -3.65 -5.81 15.40
N GLN A 45 -3.99 -4.98 16.38
CA GLN A 45 -3.15 -3.87 16.86
C GLN A 45 -2.68 -4.17 18.29
N CYS A 46 -1.42 -3.85 18.58
CA CYS A 46 -0.90 -3.92 19.94
C CYS A 46 -1.36 -2.70 20.73
N MET A 47 -2.26 -2.88 21.69
CA MET A 47 -2.69 -1.83 22.61
C MET A 47 -2.40 -2.26 24.04
N SER A 48 -1.48 -1.55 24.68
CA SER A 48 -1.08 -1.81 26.07
C SER A 48 -0.60 -3.25 26.30
N GLU A 49 0.34 -3.72 25.46
CA GLU A 49 0.91 -5.08 25.49
C GLU A 49 -0.10 -6.21 25.19
N VAL A 50 -1.32 -5.88 24.75
CA VAL A 50 -2.35 -6.85 24.37
C VAL A 50 -2.77 -6.66 22.92
N CYS A 51 -2.84 -7.76 22.19
CA CYS A 51 -3.31 -7.78 20.81
C CYS A 51 -4.83 -7.68 20.76
N VAL A 52 -5.34 -6.57 20.24
CA VAL A 52 -6.78 -6.32 20.11
C VAL A 52 -7.17 -6.16 18.64
N ARG A 53 -8.38 -6.60 18.30
CA ARG A 53 -8.94 -6.33 16.99
C ARG A 53 -9.43 -4.88 16.94
N PRO A 54 -8.93 -4.04 16.02
CA PRO A 54 -9.44 -2.68 15.86
C PRO A 54 -10.91 -2.70 15.42
N PRO A 55 -11.66 -1.64 15.76
CA PRO A 55 -13.06 -1.54 15.32
C PRO A 55 -13.14 -1.49 13.79
N PRO A 56 -14.20 -2.08 13.19
CA PRO A 56 -14.38 -2.04 11.75
C PRO A 56 -14.68 -0.61 11.28
N ALA A 57 -14.29 -0.29 10.04
CA ALA A 57 -14.64 0.96 9.38
C ALA A 57 -16.15 1.08 9.14
N ASP A 58 -16.63 2.31 9.08
CA ASP A 58 -17.92 2.60 8.44
C ASP A 58 -17.75 2.49 6.93
N CYS A 59 -18.26 1.40 6.35
CA CYS A 59 -18.10 1.10 4.94
C CYS A 59 -18.94 1.99 4.02
N ALA A 60 -19.99 2.66 4.51
CA ALA A 60 -20.81 3.55 3.69
C ALA A 60 -20.03 4.77 3.15
N PRO A 61 -19.38 5.60 3.99
CA PRO A 61 -18.59 6.74 3.50
C PRO A 61 -17.35 6.29 2.71
N VAL A 62 -16.76 5.13 3.03
CA VAL A 62 -15.66 4.55 2.25
C VAL A 62 -16.13 4.24 0.83
N ALA A 63 -17.25 3.53 0.69
CA ALA A 63 -17.80 3.15 -0.61
C ALA A 63 -18.22 4.37 -1.45
N GLU A 64 -18.87 5.37 -0.86
CA GLU A 64 -19.21 6.62 -1.54
C GLU A 64 -17.97 7.35 -2.07
N LYS A 65 -16.92 7.42 -1.24
CA LYS A 65 -15.65 8.04 -1.61
C LYS A 65 -15.00 7.32 -2.79
N LEU A 66 -14.90 5.99 -2.73
CA LEU A 66 -14.32 5.18 -3.80
C LEU A 66 -15.17 5.22 -5.08
N ALA A 67 -16.49 5.21 -4.97
CA ALA A 67 -17.40 5.37 -6.10
C ALA A 67 -17.20 6.73 -6.79
N SER A 68 -16.97 7.80 -6.02
CA SER A 68 -16.66 9.14 -6.58
C SER A 68 -15.40 9.13 -7.46
N TYR A 69 -14.41 8.31 -7.09
CA TYR A 69 -13.20 8.15 -7.87
C TYR A 69 -13.36 7.27 -9.11
N ARG A 70 -14.19 6.23 -9.01
CA ARG A 70 -14.41 5.29 -10.11
C ARG A 70 -15.32 5.86 -11.19
N LEU A 71 -16.39 6.55 -10.80
CA LEU A 71 -17.41 7.06 -11.72
C LEU A 71 -17.28 8.57 -12.01
N GLY A 72 -16.48 9.30 -11.23
CA GLY A 72 -16.41 10.75 -11.29
C GLY A 72 -17.62 11.46 -10.65
N ASN A 73 -17.67 12.78 -10.81
CA ASN A 73 -18.66 13.63 -10.14
C ASN A 73 -20.05 13.63 -10.80
N TYR A 74 -20.15 13.24 -12.07
CA TYR A 74 -21.37 13.41 -12.89
C TYR A 74 -22.15 12.12 -13.16
N ALA A 75 -21.79 11.02 -12.52
CA ALA A 75 -22.46 9.75 -12.71
C ALA A 75 -23.94 9.80 -12.25
N PRO A 76 -24.87 9.19 -13.00
CA PRO A 76 -26.27 9.02 -12.61
C PRO A 76 -26.41 8.39 -11.22
N ARG A 77 -27.49 8.75 -10.51
CA ARG A 77 -27.70 8.31 -9.11
C ARG A 77 -27.85 6.80 -8.98
N ASP A 78 -28.55 6.18 -9.92
CA ASP A 78 -28.77 4.73 -9.99
C ASP A 78 -27.47 3.97 -10.25
N GLU A 79 -26.65 4.46 -11.20
CA GLU A 79 -25.32 3.89 -11.46
C GLU A 79 -24.40 4.02 -10.24
N ARG A 80 -24.39 5.20 -9.60
CA ARG A 80 -23.64 5.43 -8.36
C ARG A 80 -24.09 4.49 -7.24
N ALA A 81 -25.38 4.37 -6.99
CA ALA A 81 -25.91 3.51 -5.93
C ALA A 81 -25.49 2.05 -6.10
N LYS A 82 -25.45 1.55 -7.35
CA LYS A 82 -24.96 0.20 -7.65
C LYS A 82 -23.49 0.03 -7.25
N VAL A 83 -22.61 0.93 -7.70
CA VAL A 83 -21.17 0.86 -7.40
C VAL A 83 -20.89 1.06 -5.90
N VAL A 84 -21.64 1.92 -5.22
CA VAL A 84 -21.57 2.08 -3.76
C VAL A 84 -21.96 0.79 -3.05
N GLY A 85 -23.02 0.10 -3.50
CA GLY A 85 -23.40 -1.20 -2.95
C GLY A 85 -22.31 -2.26 -3.10
N GLU A 86 -21.71 -2.36 -4.29
CA GLU A 86 -20.60 -3.28 -4.58
C GLU A 86 -19.37 -2.99 -3.69
N LEU A 87 -18.96 -1.72 -3.60
CA LEU A 87 -17.80 -1.30 -2.80
C LEU A 87 -18.06 -1.42 -1.29
N THR A 88 -19.30 -1.25 -0.84
CA THR A 88 -19.70 -1.48 0.55
C THR A 88 -19.50 -2.96 0.90
N ALA A 89 -19.98 -3.87 0.04
CA ALA A 89 -19.81 -5.30 0.24
C ALA A 89 -18.32 -5.70 0.25
N GLN A 90 -17.50 -5.12 -0.64
CA GLN A 90 -16.05 -5.35 -0.65
C GLN A 90 -15.37 -4.83 0.63
N CYS A 91 -15.71 -3.63 1.10
CA CYS A 91 -15.20 -3.08 2.36
C CYS A 91 -15.52 -3.99 3.55
N GLN A 92 -16.76 -4.51 3.62
CA GLN A 92 -17.20 -5.42 4.67
C GLN A 92 -16.47 -6.76 4.60
N ALA A 93 -16.32 -7.33 3.39
CA ALA A 93 -15.61 -8.58 3.16
C ALA A 93 -14.12 -8.47 3.54
N ALA A 94 -13.49 -7.34 3.19
CA ALA A 94 -12.11 -7.04 3.54
C ALA A 94 -11.90 -6.76 5.04
N LYS A 95 -12.97 -6.50 5.79
CA LYS A 95 -12.92 -6.12 7.22
C LYS A 95 -11.94 -4.96 7.43
N LEU A 96 -12.15 -3.86 6.69
CA LEU A 96 -11.36 -2.65 6.90
C LEU A 96 -11.47 -2.19 8.35
N THR A 97 -10.34 -1.76 8.90
CA THR A 97 -10.26 -1.14 10.22
C THR A 97 -10.65 0.34 10.13
N VAL A 98 -11.06 0.93 11.24
CA VAL A 98 -11.42 2.36 11.29
C VAL A 98 -10.32 3.27 10.73
N ASP A 99 -9.06 2.97 10.98
CA ASP A 99 -7.92 3.77 10.53
C ASP A 99 -7.73 3.69 9.01
N GLU A 100 -7.89 2.49 8.44
CA GLU A 100 -7.81 2.28 7.00
C GLU A 100 -8.98 2.94 6.27
N GLY A 101 -10.21 2.78 6.80
CA GLY A 101 -11.38 3.48 6.29
C GLY A 101 -11.21 5.00 6.34
N ALA A 102 -10.67 5.51 7.44
CA ALA A 102 -10.37 6.93 7.61
C ALA A 102 -9.31 7.42 6.61
N CYS A 103 -8.28 6.62 6.32
CA CYS A 103 -7.31 6.93 5.27
C CYS A 103 -8.00 7.14 3.92
N ILE A 104 -8.84 6.19 3.51
CA ILE A 104 -9.55 6.23 2.23
C ILE A 104 -10.50 7.44 2.17
N VAL A 105 -11.26 7.70 3.23
CA VAL A 105 -12.21 8.83 3.27
C VAL A 105 -11.50 10.18 3.20
N LYS A 106 -10.33 10.31 3.84
CA LYS A 106 -9.52 11.55 3.85
C LYS A 106 -8.69 11.75 2.57
N ALA A 107 -8.47 10.71 1.78
CA ALA A 107 -7.78 10.79 0.51
C ALA A 107 -8.38 11.91 -0.37
N GLN A 108 -7.54 12.68 -1.05
CA GLN A 108 -8.01 13.76 -1.94
C GLN A 108 -8.07 13.31 -3.39
N SER A 109 -7.24 12.33 -3.75
CA SER A 109 -7.16 11.76 -5.09
C SER A 109 -7.16 10.23 -5.07
N ARG A 110 -7.31 9.61 -6.26
CA ARG A 110 -7.09 8.17 -6.46
C ARG A 110 -5.69 7.74 -6.02
N TYR A 111 -4.70 8.62 -6.20
CA TYR A 111 -3.33 8.37 -5.79
C TYR A 111 -3.17 8.31 -4.27
N ASP A 112 -3.89 9.16 -3.53
CA ASP A 112 -3.84 9.12 -2.07
C ASP A 112 -4.50 7.86 -1.51
N VAL A 113 -5.55 7.36 -2.18
CA VAL A 113 -6.17 6.07 -1.83
C VAL A 113 -5.18 4.91 -2.00
N ALA A 114 -4.39 4.91 -3.07
CA ALA A 114 -3.39 3.88 -3.33
C ALA A 114 -2.29 3.79 -2.26
N LYS A 115 -2.04 4.90 -1.54
CA LYS A 115 -1.09 4.96 -0.43
C LYS A 115 -1.68 4.48 0.89
N CYS A 116 -2.99 4.22 0.95
CA CYS A 116 -3.59 3.65 2.15
C CYS A 116 -3.14 2.20 2.34
N PRO A 117 -3.06 1.69 3.59
CA PRO A 117 -2.52 0.36 3.86
C PRO A 117 -3.19 -0.78 3.09
N ARG A 118 -4.49 -0.64 2.80
CA ARG A 118 -5.28 -1.59 2.01
C ARG A 118 -6.21 -0.83 1.05
N PRO A 119 -5.75 -0.50 -0.17
CA PRO A 119 -6.61 0.10 -1.17
C PRO A 119 -7.63 -0.95 -1.64
N LEU A 120 -8.93 -0.70 -1.45
CA LEU A 120 -10.00 -1.63 -1.88
C LEU A 120 -10.19 -1.71 -3.39
N LEU A 121 -9.68 -0.72 -4.12
CA LEU A 121 -9.76 -0.70 -5.58
C LEU A 121 -8.56 -1.44 -6.15
N GLU A 122 -8.79 -2.63 -6.71
CA GLU A 122 -7.76 -3.43 -7.38
C GLU A 122 -7.08 -2.63 -8.50
N GLU A 123 -7.81 -1.74 -9.18
CA GLU A 123 -7.25 -0.86 -10.20
C GLU A 123 -6.27 0.21 -9.68
N LEU A 124 -6.17 0.36 -8.35
CA LEU A 124 -5.19 1.24 -7.70
C LEU A 124 -3.99 0.47 -7.14
N VAL A 125 -3.95 -0.85 -7.29
CA VAL A 125 -2.77 -1.65 -6.96
C VAL A 125 -1.80 -1.55 -8.14
N ALA A 126 -0.69 -0.87 -7.92
CA ALA A 126 0.33 -0.72 -8.94
C ALA A 126 0.91 -2.08 -9.36
N ASP A 127 0.92 -2.35 -10.66
CA ASP A 127 1.68 -3.46 -11.24
C ASP A 127 3.16 -3.06 -11.35
N GLY A 128 3.92 -3.47 -10.33
CA GLY A 128 5.35 -3.16 -10.19
C GLY A 128 6.18 -3.69 -11.34
N ASP A 129 5.91 -4.91 -11.82
CA ASP A 129 6.67 -5.53 -12.89
C ASP A 129 6.44 -4.80 -14.23
N GLY A 130 5.18 -4.49 -14.56
CA GLY A 130 4.88 -3.69 -15.74
C GLY A 130 5.47 -2.28 -15.67
N CYS A 131 5.54 -1.69 -14.48
CA CYS A 131 6.20 -0.41 -14.26
C CYS A 131 7.72 -0.47 -14.47
N GLN A 132 8.39 -1.55 -14.04
CA GLN A 132 9.82 -1.76 -14.31
C GLN A 132 10.10 -1.87 -15.82
N VAL A 133 9.28 -2.64 -16.54
CA VAL A 133 9.41 -2.82 -18.00
C VAL A 133 9.18 -1.49 -18.74
N ALA A 134 8.15 -0.74 -18.35
CA ALA A 134 7.87 0.57 -18.94
C ALA A 134 9.02 1.56 -18.67
N ALA A 135 9.54 1.61 -17.44
CA ALA A 135 10.64 2.48 -17.06
C ALA A 135 11.94 2.16 -17.82
N ALA A 136 12.30 0.87 -17.93
CA ALA A 136 13.44 0.42 -18.73
C ALA A 136 13.31 0.83 -20.21
N THR A 137 12.08 0.75 -20.75
CA THR A 137 11.81 1.15 -22.14
C THR A 137 11.98 2.64 -22.36
N VAL A 138 11.43 3.47 -21.46
CA VAL A 138 11.60 4.94 -21.52
C VAL A 138 13.07 5.31 -21.42
N THR A 139 13.79 4.76 -20.44
CA THR A 139 15.22 5.04 -20.26
C THR A 139 16.03 4.64 -21.49
N ARG A 140 15.79 3.45 -22.05
CA ARG A 140 16.46 2.99 -23.27
C ARG A 140 16.25 3.98 -24.42
N VAL A 141 15.00 4.37 -24.71
CA VAL A 141 14.69 5.30 -25.79
C VAL A 141 15.34 6.66 -25.54
N LEU A 142 15.26 7.18 -24.31
CA LEU A 142 15.85 8.45 -23.93
C LEU A 142 17.38 8.46 -24.13
N LEU A 143 18.07 7.42 -23.68
CA LEU A 143 19.52 7.31 -23.79
C LEU A 143 19.99 7.06 -25.23
N GLN A 144 19.20 6.39 -26.07
CA GLN A 144 19.51 6.22 -27.49
C GLN A 144 19.55 7.55 -28.26
N GLU A 145 18.67 8.48 -27.91
CA GLU A 145 18.59 9.80 -28.56
C GLU A 145 19.66 10.75 -28.02
N LEU A 146 19.90 10.74 -26.71
CA LEU A 146 20.84 11.65 -26.05
C LEU A 146 22.29 11.19 -26.11
N GLY A 147 22.54 9.89 -26.23
CA GLY A 147 23.86 9.28 -26.11
C GLY A 147 24.83 9.51 -27.29
N GLN A 148 24.46 10.29 -28.31
CA GLN A 148 25.30 10.46 -29.50
C GLN A 148 26.48 11.46 -29.34
N GLY A 149 26.61 12.14 -28.20
CA GLY A 149 27.64 13.18 -28.02
C GLY A 149 28.42 13.17 -26.69
N GLY A 150 28.05 12.33 -25.72
CA GLY A 150 28.63 12.35 -24.36
C GLY A 150 29.59 11.21 -24.05
N ASP A 151 30.16 11.22 -22.83
CA ASP A 151 30.93 10.08 -22.30
C ASP A 151 30.01 8.87 -22.07
N PRO A 152 30.18 7.76 -22.82
CA PRO A 152 29.31 6.60 -22.72
C PRO A 152 29.25 6.00 -21.31
N ALA A 153 30.35 6.05 -20.56
CA ALA A 153 30.42 5.47 -19.22
C ALA A 153 29.60 6.30 -18.22
N ARG A 154 29.63 7.63 -18.33
CA ARG A 154 28.84 8.52 -17.48
C ARG A 154 27.35 8.43 -17.80
N VAL A 155 26.99 8.32 -19.07
CA VAL A 155 25.60 8.11 -19.50
C VAL A 155 25.06 6.77 -18.99
N GLU A 156 25.83 5.70 -19.13
CA GLU A 156 25.42 4.36 -18.68
C GLU A 156 25.27 4.30 -17.15
N ALA A 157 26.11 4.99 -16.39
CA ALA A 157 26.00 5.09 -14.93
C ALA A 157 24.69 5.75 -14.45
N LEU A 158 24.01 6.52 -15.30
CA LEU A 158 22.73 7.16 -14.99
C LEU A 158 21.52 6.27 -15.28
N ARG A 159 21.67 5.24 -16.13
CA ARG A 159 20.58 4.33 -16.49
C ARG A 159 19.80 3.79 -15.29
N PRO A 160 20.43 3.13 -14.28
CA PRO A 160 19.68 2.56 -13.16
C PRO A 160 18.97 3.62 -12.32
N LYS A 161 19.50 4.85 -12.23
CA LYS A 161 18.85 5.96 -11.51
C LYS A 161 17.59 6.43 -12.25
N LEU A 162 17.67 6.57 -13.57
CA LEU A 162 16.53 6.94 -14.42
C LEU A 162 15.44 5.87 -14.38
N GLU A 163 15.82 4.61 -14.54
CA GLU A 163 14.88 3.47 -14.47
C GLU A 163 14.19 3.41 -13.11
N ALA A 164 14.93 3.50 -12.01
CA ALA A 164 14.34 3.51 -10.67
C ALA A 164 13.38 4.69 -10.45
N ALA A 165 13.74 5.90 -10.88
CA ALA A 165 12.89 7.08 -10.71
C ALA A 165 11.61 6.99 -11.56
N LEU A 166 11.70 6.45 -12.78
CA LEU A 166 10.55 6.26 -13.66
C LEU A 166 9.66 5.12 -13.16
N ALA A 167 10.23 4.02 -12.68
CA ALA A 167 9.47 2.91 -12.09
C ALA A 167 8.75 3.36 -10.81
N ASP A 168 9.42 4.11 -9.95
CA ASP A 168 8.83 4.73 -8.77
C ASP A 168 7.72 5.73 -9.13
N SER A 169 7.86 6.51 -10.21
CA SER A 169 6.77 7.33 -10.73
C SER A 169 5.62 6.48 -11.25
N CYS A 170 5.90 5.43 -11.99
CA CYS A 170 4.87 4.54 -12.50
C CYS A 170 4.04 3.89 -11.39
N VAL A 171 4.70 3.41 -10.33
CA VAL A 171 4.06 2.80 -9.17
C VAL A 171 3.33 3.84 -8.32
N SER A 172 4.01 4.93 -7.95
CA SER A 172 3.46 5.93 -7.03
C SER A 172 2.37 6.80 -7.67
N ASP A 173 2.46 7.04 -8.98
CA ASP A 173 1.52 7.83 -9.76
C ASP A 173 0.56 6.97 -10.59
N LEU A 174 0.48 5.65 -10.33
CA LEU A 174 -0.47 4.70 -10.92
C LEU A 174 -0.69 4.91 -12.43
N TRP A 175 0.38 4.74 -13.20
CA TRP A 175 0.29 4.95 -14.66
C TRP A 175 -0.80 4.06 -15.27
N PRO A 176 -1.67 4.60 -16.14
CA PRO A 176 -2.72 3.81 -16.77
C PRO A 176 -2.15 2.60 -17.52
N GLU A 177 -2.84 1.46 -17.49
CA GLU A 177 -2.41 0.25 -18.22
C GLU A 177 -2.23 0.51 -19.72
N GLU A 178 -3.08 1.34 -20.31
CA GLU A 178 -2.98 1.75 -21.71
C GLU A 178 -1.68 2.53 -21.98
N ALA A 179 -1.27 3.38 -21.04
CA ALA A 179 -0.04 4.14 -21.10
C ALA A 179 1.19 3.23 -20.98
N LYS A 180 1.20 2.31 -20.00
CA LYS A 180 2.27 1.32 -19.84
C LYS A 180 2.43 0.42 -21.07
N ARG A 181 1.31 -0.06 -21.63
CA ARG A 181 1.31 -0.86 -22.87
C ARG A 181 1.86 -0.07 -24.05
N CYS A 182 1.44 1.19 -24.21
CA CYS A 182 1.95 2.06 -25.28
C CYS A 182 3.47 2.25 -25.15
N ILE A 183 3.95 2.60 -23.95
CA ILE A 183 5.37 2.81 -23.67
C ILE A 183 6.18 1.55 -23.93
N THR A 184 5.74 0.40 -23.43
CA THR A 184 6.48 -0.86 -23.57
C THR A 184 6.64 -1.26 -25.04
N GLY A 185 5.70 -0.88 -25.91
CA GLY A 185 5.80 -1.06 -27.35
C GLY A 185 6.64 -0.01 -28.09
N ALA A 186 7.08 1.05 -27.41
CA ALA A 186 7.80 2.15 -28.05
C ALA A 186 9.26 1.78 -28.34
N THR A 187 9.69 2.02 -29.58
CA THR A 187 11.08 1.73 -30.01
C THR A 187 11.90 2.98 -30.25
N SER A 188 11.24 4.14 -30.37
CA SER A 188 11.84 5.42 -30.70
C SER A 188 11.20 6.57 -29.93
N SER A 189 11.84 7.74 -29.92
CA SER A 189 11.26 8.98 -29.37
C SER A 189 9.92 9.34 -30.02
N ARG A 190 9.80 9.12 -31.34
CA ARG A 190 8.56 9.34 -32.10
C ARG A 190 7.42 8.46 -31.60
N ASP A 191 7.68 7.20 -31.29
CA ASP A 191 6.67 6.30 -30.71
C ASP A 191 6.26 6.79 -29.32
N MET A 192 7.23 7.23 -28.52
CA MET A 192 6.99 7.76 -27.18
C MET A 192 6.08 9.00 -27.22
N SER A 193 6.31 9.94 -28.15
CA SER A 193 5.43 11.10 -28.34
C SER A 193 4.00 10.73 -28.73
N ARG A 194 3.77 9.57 -29.35
CA ARG A 194 2.40 9.09 -29.62
C ARG A 194 1.70 8.63 -28.35
N CYS A 195 2.45 8.11 -27.38
CA CYS A 195 1.93 7.71 -26.08
C CYS A 195 1.53 8.90 -25.20
N GLU A 196 2.03 10.10 -25.44
CA GLU A 196 1.66 11.30 -24.66
C GLU A 196 0.14 11.52 -24.62
N LYS A 197 -0.59 11.14 -25.68
CA LYS A 197 -2.05 11.29 -25.77
C LYS A 197 -2.83 10.43 -24.77
N VAL A 198 -2.24 9.33 -24.30
CA VAL A 198 -2.87 8.44 -23.29
C VAL A 198 -2.44 8.79 -21.86
N PHE A 199 -1.51 9.73 -21.69
CA PHE A 199 -1.13 10.24 -20.38
C PHE A 199 -2.04 11.39 -19.94
N PRO A 200 -2.57 11.34 -18.71
CA PRO A 200 -3.13 12.52 -18.07
C PRO A 200 -2.08 13.64 -18.01
N ARG A 201 -2.48 14.89 -18.31
CA ARG A 201 -1.53 16.03 -18.36
C ARG A 201 -0.83 16.26 -17.02
N ASP A 202 -1.56 16.13 -15.92
CA ASP A 202 -1.04 16.27 -14.57
C ASP A 202 0.04 15.22 -14.23
N LEU A 203 -0.07 14.04 -14.84
CA LEU A 203 0.92 12.98 -14.69
C LEU A 203 2.24 13.34 -15.39
N GLY A 204 2.16 13.90 -16.60
CA GLY A 204 3.33 14.38 -17.34
C GLY A 204 4.14 15.42 -16.55
N ASP A 205 3.46 16.38 -15.92
CA ASP A 205 4.11 17.41 -15.10
C ASP A 205 4.85 16.81 -13.89
N ARG A 206 4.24 15.84 -13.20
CA ARG A 206 4.86 15.15 -12.06
C ARG A 206 6.08 14.33 -12.45
N ILE A 207 5.97 13.58 -13.55
CA ILE A 207 7.10 12.82 -14.11
C ILE A 207 8.24 13.79 -14.41
N GLY A 208 7.95 14.88 -15.12
CA GLY A 208 8.91 15.92 -15.47
C GLY A 208 9.63 16.49 -14.24
N GLN A 209 8.89 16.82 -13.18
CA GLN A 209 9.47 17.30 -11.92
C GLN A 209 10.38 16.26 -11.25
N ARG A 210 9.99 14.98 -11.25
CA ARG A 210 10.75 13.90 -10.62
C ARG A 210 12.05 13.59 -11.36
N ILE A 211 12.02 13.59 -12.70
CA ILE A 211 13.19 13.25 -13.52
C ILE A 211 14.10 14.45 -13.78
N LYS A 212 13.63 15.69 -13.62
CA LYS A 212 14.40 16.92 -13.84
C LYS A 212 15.83 16.89 -13.27
N PRO A 213 16.07 16.56 -11.99
CA PRO A 213 17.44 16.54 -11.46
C PRO A 213 18.34 15.51 -12.17
N LEU A 214 17.78 14.38 -12.62
CA LEU A 214 18.52 13.37 -13.38
C LEU A 214 18.81 13.85 -14.81
N LEU A 215 17.89 14.58 -15.44
CA LEU A 215 18.12 15.20 -16.75
C LEU A 215 19.21 16.27 -16.69
N GLU A 216 19.30 17.03 -15.60
CA GLU A 216 20.38 17.99 -15.36
C GLU A 216 21.73 17.30 -15.12
N GLU A 217 21.75 16.15 -14.44
CA GLU A 217 22.95 15.30 -14.30
C GLU A 217 23.38 14.72 -15.66
N LEU A 218 22.42 14.24 -16.46
CA LEU A 218 22.66 13.71 -17.80
C LEU A 218 23.20 14.79 -18.74
N THR A 219 22.64 16.00 -18.70
CA THR A 219 23.11 17.13 -19.51
C THR A 219 24.56 17.49 -19.18
N ARG A 220 24.95 17.45 -17.89
CA ARG A 220 26.35 17.63 -17.46
C ARG A 220 27.28 16.46 -17.79
N ALA A 221 26.74 15.29 -18.11
CA ALA A 221 27.51 14.14 -18.57
C ALA A 221 27.78 14.19 -20.09
N MET A 222 26.99 14.96 -20.84
CA MET A 222 27.13 15.14 -22.28
C MET A 222 28.03 16.32 -22.70
N MET A 223 28.30 17.24 -21.77
CA MET A 223 29.29 18.31 -21.92
C MET A 223 30.67 17.81 -21.50
#